data_AF-A0A7X7SCY3-F1
#
_entry.id   AF-A0A7X7SCY3-F1
#
_cell.length_a   1.000
_cell.length_b   1.000
_cell.length_c   1.000
_cell.angle_alpha   90.00
_cell.angle_beta   90.00
_cell.angle_gamma   90.00
#
_symmetry.space_group_name_H-M   'P 1'
#
loop_
_entity.id
_entity.type
_entity.pdbx_description
1 polymer ?
#
loop_
_entity_poly.entity_id
_entity_poly.type
_entity_poly.pdbx_seq_one_letter_code
_entity_poly.pdbx_strand_id
1 'polypeptide(L)'
;MTDTKQVLPGHETQSKEMNCPSCGRYVGAVVKCPYCGAKVEKRISLVAVRWAAVLLSTIGLFLLYLMAKYRDVPVVNLGDVEPTMNFGQIRVMGTVDSDARTFRNGGMGFNVSDGTGTIMVFVSQKQAQDLIKLNLVPRAGDTIDFTGGLNVADDRASMRLLSVRHVKLDRAPAATVRMADLQDSHVGSSVILAGKVTGVTAPPPDSNRPFDIRVADDSGEQVINCWTAEFEQIPNKENLEGAYFRARVSVDTYRNNLQIKLSSGQDLEILDAPPAPVDAPQSAAQKAAASIQRDKAPAAPRRDFSRGRLADAVPMASIGAAHDGQTVKVRGIVVSARPPEEGTKQPFSLILKDGDASIRATYWSNVDEVLADKPAVGAEFEIEGVIEIYRDKPQLKVVSGYKVRQIRPAAAPAAPADIPDPVAVSSITAADKGQVRTVQGTLGAPRDLGKGTAYALTDDSGSIDLILWHSSVPEEVRNTLSENQKVSAVGVVGEYEDQLQLKANPGASVQPLP
;
A
#
# COMPACT_ATOMS: atom_id res chain seq x y z
N MET A 1 -75.86 -34.46 -6.45
CA MET A 1 -76.00 -35.87 -6.87
C MET A 1 -74.66 -36.35 -7.40
N THR A 2 -73.77 -36.82 -6.52
CA THR A 2 -72.51 -37.44 -6.91
C THR A 2 -72.69 -38.95 -6.84
N ASP A 3 -73.10 -39.52 -7.97
CA ASP A 3 -73.18 -40.96 -8.18
C ASP A 3 -71.73 -41.50 -8.21
N THR A 4 -71.22 -41.86 -7.03
CA THR A 4 -69.90 -42.47 -6.91
C THR A 4 -70.01 -43.91 -7.37
N LYS A 5 -69.96 -44.14 -8.69
CA LYS A 5 -69.96 -45.48 -9.25
C LYS A 5 -68.77 -46.27 -8.70
N GLN A 6 -69.10 -47.41 -8.09
CA GLN A 6 -68.16 -48.33 -7.48
C GLN A 6 -67.05 -48.72 -8.47
N VAL A 7 -65.82 -48.75 -7.95
CA VAL A 7 -64.64 -49.28 -8.62
C VAL A 7 -64.92 -50.73 -9.01
N LEU A 8 -64.55 -51.14 -10.23
CA LEU A 8 -64.75 -52.51 -10.70
C LEU A 8 -63.98 -53.50 -9.79
N PRO A 9 -64.55 -54.69 -9.50
CA PRO A 9 -63.91 -55.67 -8.62
C PRO A 9 -62.53 -56.06 -9.15
N GLY A 10 -61.53 -56.04 -8.26
CA GLY A 10 -60.11 -56.26 -8.61
C GLY A 10 -59.27 -54.98 -8.81
N HIS A 11 -59.88 -53.80 -8.80
CA HIS A 11 -59.19 -52.50 -8.94
C HIS A 11 -59.18 -51.67 -7.64
N GLU A 12 -59.51 -52.27 -6.50
CA GLU A 12 -59.71 -51.59 -5.20
C GLU A 12 -58.43 -51.00 -4.61
N THR A 13 -57.26 -51.56 -4.95
CA THR A 13 -55.95 -51.07 -4.51
C THR A 13 -55.37 -49.99 -5.42
N GLN A 14 -56.05 -49.65 -6.52
CA GLN A 14 -55.55 -48.68 -7.50
C GLN A 14 -55.98 -47.25 -7.12
N SER A 15 -55.05 -46.31 -7.17
CA SER A 15 -55.36 -44.91 -6.84
C SER A 15 -56.49 -44.39 -7.73
N LYS A 16 -57.52 -43.76 -7.13
CA LYS A 16 -58.70 -43.22 -7.83
C LYS A 16 -58.35 -42.34 -9.05
N GLU A 17 -57.17 -41.74 -9.04
CA GLU A 17 -56.59 -40.88 -10.08
C GLU A 17 -56.12 -41.61 -11.35
N MET A 18 -56.03 -42.95 -11.35
CA MET A 18 -55.66 -43.77 -12.52
C MET A 18 -56.87 -44.40 -13.21
N ASN A 19 -58.07 -44.21 -12.65
CA ASN A 19 -59.33 -44.67 -13.19
C ASN A 19 -60.08 -43.49 -13.81
N CYS A 20 -60.76 -43.74 -14.93
CA CYS A 20 -61.57 -42.71 -15.55
C CYS A 20 -62.76 -42.35 -14.65
N PRO A 21 -62.99 -41.07 -14.31
CA PRO A 21 -64.10 -40.67 -13.45
C PRO A 21 -65.47 -40.90 -14.10
N SER A 22 -65.53 -41.05 -15.44
CA SER A 22 -66.77 -41.27 -16.19
C SER A 22 -67.14 -42.76 -16.31
N CYS A 23 -66.17 -43.64 -16.59
CA CYS A 23 -66.44 -45.07 -16.85
C CYS A 23 -65.81 -46.05 -15.85
N GLY A 24 -65.04 -45.58 -14.86
CA GLY A 24 -64.43 -46.40 -13.82
C GLY A 24 -63.29 -47.33 -14.26
N ARG A 25 -62.97 -47.38 -15.56
CA ARG A 25 -61.88 -48.22 -16.10
C ARG A 25 -60.51 -47.61 -15.83
N TYR A 26 -59.52 -48.47 -15.60
CA TYR A 26 -58.12 -48.08 -15.54
C TYR A 26 -57.64 -47.51 -16.87
N VAL A 27 -57.06 -46.31 -16.84
CA VAL A 27 -56.60 -45.56 -18.02
C VAL A 27 -55.12 -45.17 -17.94
N GLY A 28 -54.44 -45.43 -16.82
CA GLY A 28 -53.01 -45.14 -16.69
C GLY A 28 -52.68 -43.65 -16.86
N ALA A 29 -51.66 -43.33 -17.65
CA ALA A 29 -51.12 -41.96 -17.81
C ALA A 29 -51.73 -41.13 -18.97
N VAL A 30 -52.75 -41.65 -19.65
CA VAL A 30 -53.36 -41.00 -20.83
C VAL A 30 -54.30 -39.86 -20.44
N VAL A 31 -54.31 -38.79 -21.25
CA VAL A 31 -55.07 -37.55 -20.96
C VAL A 31 -56.56 -37.65 -21.34
N LYS A 32 -56.90 -38.62 -22.20
CA LYS A 32 -58.26 -38.93 -22.63
C LYS A 32 -58.48 -40.43 -22.51
N CYS A 33 -59.60 -40.83 -21.92
CA CYS A 33 -59.96 -42.24 -21.82
C CYS A 33 -60.18 -42.83 -23.23
N PRO A 34 -59.47 -43.92 -23.60
CA PRO A 34 -59.65 -44.56 -24.91
C PRO A 34 -61.00 -45.28 -25.07
N TYR A 35 -61.73 -45.51 -23.97
CA TYR A 35 -63.01 -46.23 -23.98
C TYR A 35 -64.23 -45.31 -24.05
N CYS A 36 -64.21 -44.17 -23.34
CA CYS A 36 -65.36 -43.26 -23.26
C CYS A 36 -65.05 -41.83 -23.72
N GLY A 37 -63.81 -41.51 -24.08
CA GLY A 37 -63.41 -40.19 -24.56
C GLY A 37 -63.32 -39.08 -23.50
N ALA A 38 -63.71 -39.34 -22.24
CA ALA A 38 -63.65 -38.37 -21.16
C ALA A 38 -62.20 -37.93 -20.85
N LYS A 39 -62.01 -36.63 -20.54
CA LYS A 39 -60.73 -36.09 -20.08
C LYS A 39 -60.45 -36.59 -18.65
N VAL A 40 -59.25 -37.08 -18.44
CA VAL A 40 -58.79 -37.60 -17.14
C VAL A 40 -57.93 -36.51 -16.50
N GLU A 41 -58.26 -36.12 -15.26
CA GLU A 41 -57.48 -35.11 -14.53
C GLU A 41 -56.11 -35.69 -14.17
N LYS A 42 -55.04 -35.00 -14.58
CA LYS A 42 -53.67 -35.40 -14.26
C LYS A 42 -53.34 -35.06 -12.81
N ARG A 43 -52.41 -35.81 -12.21
CA ARG A 43 -51.73 -35.42 -10.96
C ARG A 43 -51.12 -34.03 -11.11
N ILE A 44 -51.76 -33.02 -10.52
CA ILE A 44 -51.24 -31.65 -10.45
C ILE A 44 -49.84 -31.67 -9.79
N SER A 45 -49.62 -32.58 -8.84
CA SER A 45 -48.32 -32.78 -8.17
C SER A 45 -47.19 -33.17 -9.11
N LEU A 46 -47.39 -34.07 -10.08
CA LEU A 46 -46.33 -34.49 -11.01
C LEU A 46 -45.98 -33.38 -12.02
N VAL A 47 -46.97 -32.62 -12.47
CA VAL A 47 -46.75 -31.48 -13.37
C VAL A 47 -46.02 -30.36 -12.61
N ALA A 48 -46.44 -30.06 -11.38
CA ALA A 48 -45.79 -29.08 -10.52
C ALA A 48 -44.35 -29.46 -10.19
N VAL A 49 -44.08 -30.72 -9.83
CA VAL A 49 -42.72 -31.22 -9.55
C VAL A 49 -41.82 -31.12 -10.78
N ARG A 50 -42.33 -31.45 -11.97
CA ARG A 50 -41.56 -31.32 -13.21
C ARG A 50 -41.16 -29.87 -13.49
N TRP A 51 -42.09 -28.94 -13.35
CA TRP A 51 -41.79 -27.51 -13.55
C TRP A 51 -40.89 -26.95 -12.45
N ALA A 52 -41.07 -27.36 -11.20
CA ALA A 52 -40.20 -26.98 -10.09
C ALA A 52 -38.76 -27.47 -10.30
N ALA A 53 -38.57 -28.70 -10.77
CA ALA A 53 -37.25 -29.25 -11.07
C ALA A 53 -36.52 -28.47 -12.18
N VAL A 54 -37.24 -28.10 -13.25
CA VAL A 54 -36.68 -27.28 -14.34
C VAL A 54 -36.30 -25.90 -13.80
N LEU A 55 -37.20 -25.25 -13.06
CA LEU A 55 -36.98 -23.91 -12.53
C LEU A 55 -35.81 -23.87 -11.54
N LEU A 56 -35.72 -24.85 -10.63
CA LEU A 56 -34.61 -24.97 -9.69
C LEU A 56 -33.28 -25.21 -10.42
N SER A 57 -33.26 -26.03 -11.47
CA SER A 57 -32.05 -26.26 -12.27
C SER A 57 -31.62 -25.00 -13.01
N THR A 58 -32.57 -24.25 -13.58
CA THR A 58 -32.29 -22.98 -14.25
C THR A 58 -31.76 -21.93 -13.28
N ILE A 59 -32.36 -21.81 -12.09
CA ILE A 59 -31.88 -20.92 -11.03
C ILE A 59 -30.49 -21.35 -10.57
N GLY A 60 -30.26 -22.63 -10.32
CA GLY A 60 -28.96 -23.15 -9.90
C GLY A 60 -27.86 -22.84 -10.93
N LEU A 61 -28.13 -23.07 -12.22
CA LEU A 61 -27.19 -22.73 -13.29
C LEU A 61 -26.97 -21.23 -13.40
N PHE A 62 -28.01 -20.41 -13.22
CA PHE A 62 -27.90 -18.96 -13.21
C PHE A 62 -27.06 -18.46 -12.04
N LEU A 63 -27.24 -19.01 -10.83
CA LEU A 63 -26.43 -18.69 -9.66
C LEU A 63 -24.97 -19.11 -9.86
N LEU A 64 -24.70 -20.27 -10.46
CA LEU A 64 -23.34 -20.70 -10.82
C LEU A 64 -22.72 -19.76 -11.86
N TYR A 65 -23.49 -19.30 -12.84
CA TYR A 65 -23.04 -18.31 -13.81
C TYR A 65 -22.69 -16.96 -13.14
N LEU A 66 -23.54 -16.48 -12.22
CA LEU A 66 -23.24 -15.28 -11.44
C LEU A 66 -21.98 -15.46 -10.60
N MET A 67 -21.86 -16.59 -9.89
CA MET A 67 -20.67 -16.92 -9.11
C MET A 67 -19.41 -16.92 -9.98
N ALA A 68 -19.46 -17.55 -11.16
CA ALA A 68 -18.32 -17.59 -12.08
C ALA A 68 -17.96 -16.19 -12.62
N LYS A 69 -18.96 -15.34 -12.86
CA LYS A 69 -18.75 -14.00 -13.42
C LYS A 69 -18.21 -12.99 -12.41
N TYR A 70 -18.59 -13.12 -11.14
CA TYR A 70 -18.26 -12.14 -10.08
C TYR A 70 -17.21 -12.66 -9.08
N ARG A 71 -16.63 -13.85 -9.32
CA ARG A 71 -15.52 -14.33 -8.50
C ARG A 71 -14.24 -13.62 -8.90
N ASP A 72 -13.72 -12.80 -7.98
CA ASP A 72 -12.39 -12.21 -8.14
C ASP A 72 -11.31 -13.29 -8.08
N VAL A 73 -10.26 -13.10 -8.89
CA VAL A 73 -9.09 -13.99 -8.88
C VAL A 73 -8.30 -13.73 -7.59
N PRO A 74 -7.96 -14.78 -6.82
CA PRO A 74 -7.23 -14.61 -5.56
C PRO A 74 -5.87 -13.94 -5.79
N VAL A 75 -5.53 -13.01 -4.92
CA VAL A 75 -4.18 -12.43 -4.83
C VAL A 75 -3.33 -13.40 -4.02
N VAL A 76 -2.22 -13.86 -4.59
CA VAL A 76 -1.32 -14.84 -3.98
C VAL A 76 0.08 -14.24 -3.97
N ASN A 77 0.80 -14.35 -2.84
CA ASN A 77 2.19 -13.92 -2.77
C ASN A 77 3.07 -14.90 -3.56
N LEU A 78 4.08 -14.40 -4.25
CA LEU A 78 4.99 -15.18 -5.08
C LEU A 78 5.83 -16.16 -4.25
N GLY A 79 6.11 -15.85 -2.99
CA GLY A 79 6.78 -16.75 -2.04
C GLY A 79 5.93 -17.95 -1.62
N ASP A 80 4.59 -17.85 -1.72
CA ASP A 80 3.65 -18.91 -1.35
C ASP A 80 3.26 -19.79 -2.56
N VAL A 81 3.96 -19.67 -3.68
CA VAL A 81 3.67 -20.42 -4.90
C VAL A 81 4.18 -21.86 -4.77
N GLU A 82 3.24 -22.79 -4.62
CA GLU A 82 3.54 -24.23 -4.55
C GLU A 82 3.60 -24.90 -5.95
N PRO A 83 4.37 -25.99 -6.12
CA PRO A 83 4.35 -26.81 -7.34
C PRO A 83 2.97 -27.36 -7.72
N THR A 84 2.12 -27.59 -6.73
CA THR A 84 0.73 -28.06 -6.90
C THR A 84 -0.16 -27.03 -7.60
N MET A 85 0.23 -25.76 -7.63
CA MET A 85 -0.52 -24.64 -8.22
C MET A 85 -0.25 -24.48 -9.73
N ASN A 86 0.48 -25.41 -10.36
CA ASN A 86 0.76 -25.38 -11.79
C ASN A 86 -0.54 -25.27 -12.61
N PHE A 87 -0.53 -24.44 -13.65
CA PHE A 87 -1.70 -24.05 -14.46
C PHE A 87 -2.80 -23.26 -13.73
N GLY A 88 -2.59 -22.89 -12.46
CA GLY A 88 -3.47 -22.01 -11.71
C GLY A 88 -3.54 -20.60 -12.30
N GLN A 89 -4.63 -19.89 -12.02
CA GLN A 89 -4.77 -18.46 -12.34
C GLN A 89 -4.68 -17.66 -11.05
N ILE A 90 -3.73 -16.74 -11.00
CA ILE A 90 -3.50 -15.88 -9.85
C ILE A 90 -3.43 -14.41 -10.29
N ARG A 91 -3.75 -13.51 -9.37
CA ARG A 91 -3.52 -12.08 -9.51
C ARG A 91 -2.28 -11.72 -8.71
N VAL A 92 -1.38 -10.98 -9.32
CA VAL A 92 -0.11 -10.55 -8.70
C VAL A 92 -0.08 -9.04 -8.70
N MET A 93 0.29 -8.48 -7.54
CA MET A 93 0.53 -7.06 -7.33
C MET A 93 1.96 -6.92 -6.85
N GLY A 94 2.77 -6.13 -7.54
CA GLY A 94 4.18 -5.98 -7.20
C GLY A 94 4.88 -4.89 -7.99
N THR A 95 6.17 -4.75 -7.75
CA THR A 95 7.06 -3.82 -8.41
C THR A 95 7.81 -4.54 -9.52
N VAL A 96 7.98 -3.87 -10.66
CA VAL A 96 8.72 -4.41 -11.80
C VAL A 96 10.22 -4.21 -11.56
N ASP A 97 10.99 -5.29 -11.50
CA ASP A 97 12.43 -5.24 -11.21
C ASP A 97 13.26 -4.84 -12.43
N SER A 98 12.77 -5.15 -13.63
CA SER A 98 13.50 -4.92 -14.87
C SER A 98 12.57 -4.46 -15.99
N ASP A 99 13.10 -3.62 -16.87
CA ASP A 99 12.39 -3.23 -18.09
C ASP A 99 11.88 -4.41 -18.91
N ALA A 100 10.73 -4.22 -19.54
CA ALA A 100 10.15 -5.20 -20.41
C ALA A 100 10.97 -5.37 -21.69
N ARG A 101 11.39 -6.62 -21.95
CA ARG A 101 12.24 -6.98 -23.08
C ARG A 101 11.42 -7.69 -24.15
N THR A 102 11.49 -7.21 -25.39
CA THR A 102 10.88 -7.91 -26.52
C THR A 102 11.75 -9.07 -26.99
N PHE A 103 11.14 -10.22 -27.19
CA PHE A 103 11.78 -11.41 -27.73
C PHE A 103 11.70 -11.42 -29.27
N ARG A 104 12.57 -12.23 -29.91
CA ARG A 104 12.57 -12.41 -31.38
C ARG A 104 11.25 -12.93 -31.95
N ASN A 105 10.46 -13.65 -31.15
CA ASN A 105 9.14 -14.15 -31.54
C ASN A 105 8.03 -13.08 -31.41
N GLY A 106 8.38 -11.83 -31.08
CA GLY A 106 7.43 -10.73 -30.88
C GLY A 106 6.73 -10.75 -29.53
N GLY A 107 6.98 -11.73 -28.66
CA GLY A 107 6.56 -11.72 -27.27
C GLY A 107 7.38 -10.74 -26.42
N MET A 108 6.98 -10.54 -25.18
CA MET A 108 7.66 -9.65 -24.23
C MET A 108 7.84 -10.35 -22.88
N GLY A 109 8.90 -10.02 -22.14
CA GLY A 109 9.16 -10.58 -20.83
C GLY A 109 9.72 -9.55 -19.85
N PHE A 110 9.27 -9.61 -18.60
CA PHE A 110 9.75 -8.76 -17.51
C PHE A 110 9.67 -9.51 -16.17
N ASN A 111 10.42 -9.04 -15.19
CA ASN A 111 10.42 -9.58 -13.83
C ASN A 111 9.57 -8.70 -12.91
N VAL A 112 8.81 -9.33 -12.04
CA VAL A 112 8.00 -8.67 -11.01
C VAL A 112 8.35 -9.26 -9.65
N SER A 113 8.54 -8.39 -8.66
CA SER A 113 8.74 -8.74 -7.26
C SER A 113 7.59 -8.19 -6.42
N ASP A 114 7.07 -9.01 -5.51
CA ASP A 114 6.06 -8.60 -4.52
C ASP A 114 6.66 -8.43 -3.11
N GLY A 115 7.98 -8.47 -3.00
CA GLY A 115 8.73 -8.46 -1.73
C GLY A 115 8.92 -9.84 -1.10
N THR A 116 8.14 -10.86 -1.51
CA THR A 116 8.28 -12.25 -1.03
C THR A 116 9.03 -13.14 -2.03
N GLY A 117 8.97 -12.81 -3.32
CA GLY A 117 9.71 -13.48 -4.37
C GLY A 117 9.68 -12.71 -5.69
N THR A 118 10.49 -13.16 -6.65
CA THR A 118 10.52 -12.59 -8.01
C THR A 118 10.03 -13.64 -9.00
N ILE A 119 9.15 -13.24 -9.92
CA ILE A 119 8.66 -14.10 -11.00
C ILE A 119 8.89 -13.47 -12.38
N MET A 120 9.28 -14.30 -13.33
CA MET A 120 9.35 -13.91 -14.75
C MET A 120 7.96 -14.00 -15.38
N VAL A 121 7.48 -12.88 -15.91
CA VAL A 121 6.20 -12.77 -16.62
C VAL A 121 6.44 -12.81 -18.12
N PHE A 122 5.85 -13.78 -18.80
CA PHE A 122 5.84 -13.93 -20.25
C PHE A 122 4.55 -13.36 -20.83
N VAL A 123 4.70 -12.49 -21.81
CA VAL A 123 3.62 -11.88 -22.57
C VAL A 123 3.71 -12.39 -24.01
N SER A 124 2.64 -13.00 -24.50
CA SER A 124 2.57 -13.45 -25.89
C SER A 124 2.50 -12.26 -26.85
N GLN A 125 2.86 -12.46 -28.12
CA GLN A 125 2.97 -11.39 -29.13
C GLN A 125 1.74 -10.48 -29.22
N LYS A 126 0.53 -11.06 -29.22
CA LYS A 126 -0.72 -10.28 -29.28
C LYS A 126 -0.87 -9.36 -28.07
N GLN A 127 -0.71 -9.90 -26.85
CA GLN A 127 -0.79 -9.12 -25.62
C GLN A 127 0.31 -8.06 -25.54
N ALA A 128 1.52 -8.36 -26.03
CA ALA A 128 2.60 -7.38 -26.07
C ALA A 128 2.25 -6.19 -26.98
N GLN A 129 1.68 -6.45 -28.16
CA GLN A 129 1.18 -5.39 -29.03
C GLN A 129 0.05 -4.58 -28.38
N ASP A 130 -0.85 -5.23 -27.65
CA ASP A 130 -1.94 -4.54 -26.94
C ASP A 130 -1.40 -3.66 -25.80
N LEU A 131 -0.37 -4.12 -25.05
CA LEU A 131 0.32 -3.29 -24.06
C LEU A 131 0.97 -2.07 -24.70
N ILE A 132 1.64 -2.24 -25.85
CA ILE A 132 2.25 -1.13 -26.58
C ILE A 132 1.18 -0.14 -27.04
N LYS A 133 0.09 -0.60 -27.66
CA LYS A 133 -0.99 0.28 -28.13
C LYS A 133 -1.65 1.09 -27.01
N LEU A 134 -1.73 0.53 -25.81
CA LEU A 134 -2.33 1.17 -24.65
C LEU A 134 -1.32 1.94 -23.79
N ASN A 135 -0.04 2.02 -24.19
CA ASN A 135 1.06 2.61 -23.42
C ASN A 135 1.22 2.01 -22.00
N LEU A 136 1.01 0.70 -21.88
CA LEU A 136 1.08 -0.08 -20.64
C LEU A 136 2.35 -0.97 -20.59
N VAL A 137 3.41 -0.62 -21.33
CA VAL A 137 4.68 -1.37 -21.30
C VAL A 137 5.37 -1.13 -19.94
N PRO A 138 5.60 -2.16 -19.11
CA PRO A 138 6.17 -1.99 -17.76
C PRO A 138 7.66 -1.62 -17.78
N ARG A 139 8.08 -0.82 -16.79
CA ARG A 139 9.48 -0.39 -16.58
C ARG A 139 9.99 -0.77 -15.21
N ALA A 140 11.30 -0.81 -15.06
CA ALA A 140 11.93 -0.90 -13.75
C ALA A 140 11.36 0.17 -12.78
N GLY A 141 10.93 -0.28 -11.61
CA GLY A 141 10.33 0.52 -10.55
C GLY A 141 8.83 0.80 -10.69
N ASP A 142 8.19 0.52 -11.83
CA ASP A 142 6.74 0.70 -11.96
C ASP A 142 6.00 -0.34 -11.08
N THR A 143 4.86 0.06 -10.51
CA THR A 143 3.97 -0.87 -9.80
C THR A 143 2.96 -1.44 -10.78
N ILE A 144 2.79 -2.76 -10.79
CA ILE A 144 1.90 -3.46 -11.71
C ILE A 144 0.93 -4.38 -10.96
N ASP A 145 -0.31 -4.41 -11.43
CA ASP A 145 -1.37 -5.30 -10.98
C ASP A 145 -1.97 -5.99 -12.21
N PHE A 146 -1.84 -7.31 -12.26
CA PHE A 146 -2.29 -8.10 -13.39
C PHE A 146 -2.71 -9.52 -13.01
N THR A 147 -3.42 -10.18 -13.92
CA THR A 147 -3.82 -11.58 -13.78
C THR A 147 -3.14 -12.42 -14.85
N GLY A 148 -2.63 -13.58 -14.44
CA GLY A 148 -1.89 -14.48 -15.32
C GLY A 148 -2.03 -15.94 -14.94
N GLY A 149 -1.70 -16.80 -15.90
CA GLY A 149 -1.63 -18.24 -15.70
C GLY A 149 -0.24 -18.61 -15.21
N LEU A 150 -0.18 -19.33 -14.10
CA LEU A 150 1.05 -19.81 -13.50
C LEU A 150 1.52 -21.07 -14.22
N ASN A 151 2.81 -21.15 -14.52
CA ASN A 151 3.49 -22.36 -14.97
C ASN A 151 4.61 -22.64 -13.97
N VAL A 152 4.43 -23.68 -13.16
CA VAL A 152 5.45 -24.12 -12.19
C VAL A 152 6.13 -25.36 -12.76
N ALA A 153 7.44 -25.27 -12.94
CA ALA A 153 8.32 -26.41 -13.17
C ALA A 153 9.17 -26.63 -11.91
N ASP A 154 9.75 -27.82 -11.76
CA ASP A 154 10.37 -28.30 -10.51
C ASP A 154 11.24 -27.27 -9.76
N ASP A 155 12.01 -26.43 -10.47
CA ASP A 155 12.87 -25.40 -9.88
C ASP A 155 12.51 -23.94 -10.24
N ARG A 156 11.49 -23.70 -11.09
CA ARG A 156 11.18 -22.36 -11.59
C ARG A 156 9.68 -22.15 -11.79
N ALA A 157 9.14 -21.16 -11.10
CA ALA A 157 7.84 -20.58 -11.41
C ALA A 157 7.96 -19.50 -12.47
N SER A 158 7.06 -19.51 -13.44
CA SER A 158 6.90 -18.45 -14.43
C SER A 158 5.43 -18.17 -14.66
N MET A 159 5.09 -16.96 -15.06
CA MET A 159 3.71 -16.56 -15.25
C MET A 159 3.49 -16.14 -16.70
N ARG A 160 2.32 -16.43 -17.25
CA ARG A 160 1.92 -15.93 -18.57
C ARG A 160 0.77 -14.94 -18.42
N LEU A 161 0.93 -13.74 -19.00
CA LEU A 161 -0.13 -12.75 -19.03
C LEU A 161 -1.29 -13.23 -19.91
N LEU A 162 -2.48 -13.37 -19.33
CA LEU A 162 -3.65 -13.88 -20.04
C LEU A 162 -4.38 -12.77 -20.81
N SER A 163 -4.54 -11.60 -20.19
CA SER A 163 -5.28 -10.48 -20.76
C SER A 163 -4.70 -9.14 -20.31
N VAL A 164 -4.70 -8.17 -21.23
CA VAL A 164 -4.31 -6.77 -20.95
C VAL A 164 -5.46 -5.97 -20.34
N ARG A 165 -6.71 -6.44 -20.43
CA ARG A 165 -7.90 -5.67 -20.02
C ARG A 165 -7.94 -5.27 -18.54
N HIS A 166 -7.30 -6.06 -17.69
CA HIS A 166 -7.27 -5.83 -16.24
C HIS A 166 -5.85 -5.51 -15.74
N VAL A 167 -4.93 -5.21 -16.65
CA VAL A 167 -3.59 -4.73 -16.27
C VAL A 167 -3.73 -3.29 -15.81
N LYS A 168 -3.29 -3.02 -14.59
CA LYS A 168 -3.09 -1.66 -14.07
C LYS A 168 -1.60 -1.46 -13.87
N LEU A 169 -1.10 -0.35 -14.40
CA LEU A 169 0.31 0.00 -14.32
C LEU A 169 0.41 1.43 -13.79
N ASP A 170 0.99 1.56 -12.61
CA ASP A 170 1.29 2.85 -11.99
C ASP A 170 2.78 3.15 -12.21
N ARG A 171 3.03 4.25 -12.92
CA ARG A 171 4.39 4.65 -13.31
C ARG A 171 5.17 5.15 -12.09
N ALA A 172 6.37 4.62 -11.89
CA ALA A 172 7.29 5.15 -10.90
C ALA A 172 7.67 6.61 -11.23
N PRO A 173 7.77 7.49 -10.22
CA PRO A 173 8.26 8.84 -10.44
C PRO A 173 9.72 8.80 -10.89
N ALA A 174 10.00 9.38 -12.06
CA ALA A 174 11.35 9.50 -12.61
C ALA A 174 11.85 10.94 -12.44
N ALA A 175 13.03 11.11 -11.84
CA ALA A 175 13.65 12.42 -11.68
C ALA A 175 14.13 12.94 -13.04
N THR A 176 14.02 14.25 -13.27
CA THR A 176 14.65 14.89 -14.42
C THR A 176 16.12 15.15 -14.10
N VAL A 177 17.02 14.63 -14.93
CA VAL A 177 18.47 14.64 -14.70
C VAL A 177 19.16 15.28 -15.90
N ARG A 178 20.21 16.07 -15.66
CA ARG A 178 21.07 16.62 -16.73
C ARG A 178 21.98 15.52 -17.28
N MET A 179 22.36 15.62 -18.54
CA MET A 179 23.20 14.62 -19.20
C MET A 179 24.57 14.43 -18.54
N ALA A 180 25.17 15.49 -18.01
CA ALA A 180 26.45 15.43 -17.30
C ALA A 180 26.34 14.87 -15.87
N ASP A 181 25.15 14.93 -15.26
CA ASP A 181 24.91 14.48 -13.87
C ASP A 181 24.52 13.00 -13.79
N LEU A 182 24.58 12.28 -14.92
CA LEU A 182 24.35 10.83 -14.95
C LEU A 182 25.55 10.09 -14.35
N GLN A 183 25.31 9.58 -13.14
CA GLN A 183 26.26 8.82 -12.32
C GLN A 183 25.75 7.41 -12.03
N ASP A 184 26.64 6.52 -11.57
CA ASP A 184 26.37 5.10 -11.30
C ASP A 184 25.23 4.84 -10.30
N SER A 185 24.89 5.82 -9.44
CA SER A 185 23.76 5.71 -8.51
C SER A 185 22.39 5.66 -9.21
N HIS A 186 22.31 5.99 -10.51
CA HIS A 186 21.09 5.88 -11.30
C HIS A 186 20.92 4.51 -11.97
N VAL A 187 21.92 3.62 -11.91
CA VAL A 187 21.84 2.29 -12.53
C VAL A 187 20.66 1.50 -11.95
N GLY A 188 19.85 0.92 -12.82
CA GLY A 188 18.63 0.19 -12.45
C GLY A 188 17.41 1.08 -12.22
N SER A 189 17.53 2.40 -12.40
CA SER A 189 16.42 3.35 -12.30
C SER A 189 16.07 3.98 -13.65
N SER A 190 14.84 4.48 -13.76
CA SER A 190 14.44 5.33 -14.89
C SER A 190 14.60 6.82 -14.54
N VAL A 191 15.16 7.59 -15.47
CA VAL A 191 15.33 9.04 -15.38
C VAL A 191 14.67 9.73 -16.57
N ILE A 192 14.35 11.01 -16.43
CA ILE A 192 13.85 11.84 -17.53
C ILE A 192 15.01 12.69 -18.03
N LEU A 193 15.35 12.55 -19.31
CA LEU A 193 16.30 13.41 -20.01
C LEU A 193 15.54 14.35 -20.93
N ALA A 194 16.02 15.58 -21.05
CA ALA A 194 15.49 16.55 -22.00
C ALA A 194 16.65 17.31 -22.64
N GLY A 195 16.54 17.56 -23.94
CA GLY A 195 17.59 18.24 -24.68
C GLY A 195 17.26 18.33 -26.16
N LYS A 196 18.29 18.36 -26.99
CA LYS A 196 18.21 18.34 -28.45
C LYS A 196 18.87 17.09 -29.00
N VAL A 197 18.23 16.45 -29.98
CA VAL A 197 18.82 15.33 -30.71
C VAL A 197 19.83 15.89 -31.71
N THR A 198 21.10 15.50 -31.60
CA THR A 198 22.20 15.96 -32.46
C THR A 198 22.46 15.04 -33.64
N GLY A 199 22.03 13.78 -33.56
CA GLY A 199 22.12 12.85 -34.68
C GLY A 199 21.52 11.48 -34.35
N VAL A 200 21.12 10.76 -35.38
CA VAL A 200 20.61 9.38 -35.26
C VAL A 200 21.44 8.47 -36.16
N THR A 201 22.11 7.48 -35.56
CA THR A 201 22.92 6.51 -36.30
C THR A 201 22.20 5.16 -36.36
N ALA A 202 21.85 4.74 -37.57
CA ALA A 202 21.27 3.43 -37.81
C ALA A 202 22.34 2.32 -37.73
N PRO A 203 21.99 1.13 -37.20
CA PRO A 203 22.89 -0.01 -37.21
C PRO A 203 23.16 -0.49 -38.65
N PRO A 204 24.34 -1.08 -38.93
CA PRO A 204 24.62 -1.67 -40.24
C PRO A 204 23.55 -2.68 -40.67
N PRO A 205 23.20 -2.74 -41.97
CA PRO A 205 22.32 -3.78 -42.49
C PRO A 205 22.94 -5.14 -42.14
N ASP A 206 22.14 -6.04 -41.58
CA ASP A 206 22.51 -7.38 -41.07
C ASP A 206 23.19 -7.46 -39.69
N SER A 207 23.23 -6.36 -38.91
CA SER A 207 23.74 -6.40 -37.54
C SER A 207 22.61 -6.35 -36.48
N ASN A 208 22.74 -7.16 -35.42
CA ASN A 208 21.89 -7.06 -34.22
C ASN A 208 22.39 -5.95 -33.27
N ARG A 209 22.71 -4.77 -33.80
CA ARG A 209 23.14 -3.63 -33.00
C ARG A 209 21.95 -2.70 -32.75
N PRO A 210 21.87 -2.02 -31.59
CA PRO A 210 20.88 -0.99 -31.36
C PRO A 210 21.18 0.25 -32.24
N PHE A 211 20.15 1.06 -32.46
CA PHE A 211 20.27 2.44 -32.93
C PHE A 211 20.90 3.30 -31.84
N ASP A 212 21.73 4.25 -32.26
CA ASP A 212 22.37 5.22 -31.40
C ASP A 212 21.76 6.60 -31.67
N ILE A 213 20.99 7.12 -30.72
CA ILE A 213 20.43 8.47 -30.76
C ILE A 213 21.35 9.37 -29.93
N ARG A 214 22.11 10.24 -30.60
CA ARG A 214 22.96 11.23 -29.95
C ARG A 214 22.12 12.40 -29.51
N VAL A 215 22.25 12.75 -28.23
CA VAL A 215 21.49 13.80 -27.59
C VAL A 215 22.43 14.74 -26.85
N ALA A 216 22.09 16.01 -26.81
CA ALA A 216 22.84 17.04 -26.10
C ALA A 216 21.91 17.95 -25.32
N ASP A 217 22.34 18.39 -24.15
CA ASP A 217 21.72 19.47 -23.38
C ASP A 217 22.73 20.61 -23.13
N ASP A 218 22.43 21.51 -22.20
CA ASP A 218 23.33 22.61 -21.81
C ASP A 218 24.53 22.13 -20.97
N SER A 219 24.53 20.87 -20.52
CA SER A 219 25.53 20.27 -19.63
C SER A 219 26.50 19.32 -20.34
N GLY A 220 26.06 18.61 -21.38
CA GLY A 220 26.89 17.64 -22.10
C GLY A 220 26.16 16.88 -23.20
N GLU A 221 26.86 15.89 -23.76
CA GLU A 221 26.33 14.98 -24.78
C GLU A 221 26.24 13.55 -24.24
N GLN A 222 25.20 12.83 -24.66
CA GLN A 222 24.98 11.43 -24.32
C GLN A 222 24.42 10.64 -25.50
N VAL A 223 24.46 9.31 -25.40
CA VAL A 223 23.92 8.39 -26.42
C VAL A 223 22.82 7.55 -25.80
N ILE A 224 21.62 7.61 -26.39
CA ILE A 224 20.50 6.74 -26.05
C ILE A 224 20.50 5.56 -27.02
N ASN A 225 20.66 4.35 -26.49
CA ASN A 225 20.55 3.12 -27.26
C ASN A 225 19.09 2.64 -27.31
N CYS A 226 18.60 2.29 -28.49
CA CYS A 226 17.27 1.68 -28.67
C CYS A 226 17.33 0.57 -29.72
N TRP A 227 16.56 -0.50 -29.60
CA TRP A 227 16.49 -1.51 -30.66
C TRP A 227 15.58 -1.04 -31.77
N THR A 228 15.68 -1.68 -32.94
CA THR A 228 14.82 -1.42 -34.10
C THR A 228 13.34 -1.45 -33.72
N ALA A 229 12.93 -2.38 -32.86
CA ALA A 229 11.54 -2.50 -32.44
C ALA A 229 11.05 -1.27 -31.66
N GLU A 230 11.87 -0.68 -30.79
CA GLU A 230 11.51 0.55 -30.06
C GLU A 230 11.63 1.77 -30.97
N PHE A 231 12.66 1.85 -31.82
CA PHE A 231 12.84 2.97 -32.76
C PHE A 231 11.64 3.13 -33.69
N GLU A 232 11.10 2.02 -34.20
CA GLU A 232 9.91 2.03 -35.07
C GLU A 232 8.65 2.54 -34.36
N GLN A 233 8.59 2.46 -33.02
CA GLN A 233 7.47 2.93 -32.20
C GLN A 233 7.56 4.43 -31.86
N ILE A 234 8.68 5.10 -32.16
CA ILE A 234 8.85 6.52 -31.86
C ILE A 234 7.88 7.35 -32.71
N PRO A 235 7.01 8.19 -32.09
CA PRO A 235 6.13 9.09 -32.83
C PRO A 235 6.94 10.11 -33.64
N ASN A 236 6.56 10.36 -34.90
CA ASN A 236 7.20 11.35 -35.78
C ASN A 236 8.73 11.20 -35.88
N LYS A 237 9.24 9.96 -35.86
CA LYS A 237 10.67 9.64 -35.89
C LYS A 237 11.42 10.25 -37.09
N GLU A 238 10.72 10.58 -38.18
CA GLU A 238 11.29 11.25 -39.34
C GLU A 238 11.83 12.66 -39.01
N ASN A 239 11.25 13.30 -37.98
CA ASN A 239 11.64 14.63 -37.51
C ASN A 239 12.51 14.56 -36.25
N LEU A 240 13.01 13.39 -35.88
CA LEU A 240 13.74 13.21 -34.62
C LEU A 240 15.08 13.96 -34.62
N GLU A 241 15.80 13.93 -35.74
CA GLU A 241 17.11 14.58 -35.86
C GLU A 241 16.97 16.10 -35.85
N GLY A 242 17.69 16.77 -34.93
CA GLY A 242 17.62 18.21 -34.76
C GLY A 242 16.44 18.71 -33.93
N ALA A 243 15.50 17.85 -33.53
CA ALA A 243 14.37 18.25 -32.68
C ALA A 243 14.73 18.30 -31.20
N TYR A 244 13.91 19.02 -30.44
CA TYR A 244 13.94 18.96 -28.98
C TYR A 244 13.19 17.72 -28.53
N PHE A 245 13.62 17.12 -27.42
CA PHE A 245 13.01 15.90 -26.93
C PHE A 245 12.88 15.93 -25.41
N ARG A 246 11.95 15.10 -24.92
CA ARG A 246 11.88 14.63 -23.54
C ARG A 246 11.73 13.12 -23.59
N ALA A 247 12.65 12.40 -22.96
CA ALA A 247 12.63 10.95 -22.94
C ALA A 247 12.70 10.39 -21.52
N ARG A 248 11.82 9.45 -21.17
CA ARG A 248 12.04 8.58 -20.00
C ARG A 248 12.91 7.40 -20.43
N VAL A 249 14.12 7.36 -19.90
CA VAL A 249 15.14 6.37 -20.23
C VAL A 249 15.54 5.58 -19.01
N SER A 250 16.01 4.35 -19.21
CA SER A 250 16.57 3.53 -18.16
C SER A 250 18.09 3.57 -18.22
N VAL A 251 18.71 3.70 -17.05
CA VAL A 251 20.16 3.71 -16.90
C VAL A 251 20.61 2.31 -16.49
N ASP A 252 21.55 1.75 -17.23
CA ASP A 252 22.08 0.40 -17.05
C ASP A 252 23.60 0.42 -17.24
N THR A 253 24.27 -0.68 -16.90
CA THR A 253 25.71 -0.82 -17.08
C THR A 253 25.99 -1.93 -18.09
N TYR A 254 26.81 -1.64 -19.10
CA TYR A 254 27.26 -2.64 -20.07
C TYR A 254 28.77 -2.58 -20.22
N ARG A 255 29.43 -3.73 -19.98
CA ARG A 255 30.90 -3.83 -19.98
C ARG A 255 31.57 -2.76 -19.11
N ASN A 256 31.00 -2.50 -17.93
CA ASN A 256 31.42 -1.48 -16.95
C ASN A 256 31.30 -0.02 -17.42
N ASN A 257 30.60 0.24 -18.53
CA ASN A 257 30.27 1.60 -18.96
C ASN A 257 28.78 1.87 -18.74
N LEU A 258 28.47 3.07 -18.27
CA LEU A 258 27.11 3.55 -18.16
C LEU A 258 26.46 3.59 -19.55
N GLN A 259 25.26 3.02 -19.66
CA GLN A 259 24.46 3.02 -20.88
C GLN A 259 23.07 3.54 -20.57
N ILE A 260 22.56 4.35 -21.49
CA ILE A 260 21.21 4.89 -21.45
C ILE A 260 20.41 4.14 -22.51
N LYS A 261 19.33 3.48 -22.08
CA LYS A 261 18.49 2.66 -22.96
C LYS A 261 17.08 3.22 -23.01
N LEU A 262 16.50 3.19 -24.20
CA LEU A 262 15.08 3.49 -24.39
C LEU A 262 14.28 2.18 -24.30
N SER A 263 13.43 2.07 -23.27
CA SER A 263 12.64 0.86 -23.02
C SER A 263 11.39 0.76 -23.91
N SER A 264 10.87 1.90 -24.41
CA SER A 264 9.83 1.97 -25.43
C SER A 264 9.95 3.23 -26.27
N GLY A 265 9.63 3.14 -27.57
CA GLY A 265 9.60 4.32 -28.45
C GLY A 265 8.60 5.38 -28.03
N GLN A 266 7.56 5.01 -27.27
CA GLN A 266 6.55 5.94 -26.77
C GLN A 266 7.03 6.82 -25.61
N ASP A 267 8.21 6.54 -25.06
CA ASP A 267 8.78 7.37 -23.99
C ASP A 267 9.51 8.58 -24.48
N LEU A 268 9.84 8.60 -25.76
CA LEU A 268 10.48 9.72 -26.41
C LEU A 268 9.38 10.58 -27.01
N GLU A 269 9.19 11.74 -26.38
CA GLU A 269 8.33 12.80 -26.87
C GLU A 269 9.19 13.83 -27.61
N ILE A 270 8.80 14.17 -28.84
CA ILE A 270 9.38 15.27 -29.60
C ILE A 270 8.68 16.57 -29.17
N LEU A 271 9.47 17.58 -28.81
CA LEU A 271 9.01 18.88 -28.37
C LEU A 271 9.19 19.92 -29.49
N ASP A 272 8.20 20.80 -29.63
CA ASP A 272 8.26 21.90 -30.61
C ASP A 272 9.19 23.05 -30.17
N ALA A 273 9.55 23.10 -28.89
CA ALA A 273 10.34 24.19 -28.29
C ALA A 273 11.44 23.64 -27.36
N PRO A 274 12.51 24.43 -27.12
CA PRO A 274 13.57 24.04 -26.19
C PRO A 274 13.01 23.69 -24.81
N PRO A 275 13.40 22.54 -24.22
CA PRO A 275 12.98 22.20 -22.88
C PRO A 275 13.55 23.21 -21.87
N ALA A 276 12.79 23.48 -20.81
CA ALA A 276 13.26 24.34 -19.74
C ALA A 276 14.59 23.78 -19.17
N PRO A 277 15.60 24.63 -18.92
CA PRO A 277 16.83 24.20 -18.28
C PRO A 277 16.52 23.52 -16.95
N VAL A 278 17.02 22.30 -16.76
CA VAL A 278 16.93 21.61 -15.48
C VAL A 278 17.92 22.30 -14.55
N ASP A 279 17.52 22.94 -13.46
CA ASP A 279 18.50 23.58 -12.57
C ASP A 279 19.55 22.55 -12.11
N ALA A 280 20.85 22.90 -12.18
CA ALA A 280 21.92 22.02 -11.71
C ALA A 280 21.65 21.59 -10.26
N PRO A 281 21.96 20.34 -9.86
CA PRO A 281 21.83 19.91 -8.47
C PRO A 281 22.71 20.82 -7.60
N GLN A 282 22.04 21.76 -6.93
CA GLN A 282 22.72 22.74 -6.08
C GLN A 282 23.42 22.00 -4.94
N SER A 283 24.72 22.25 -4.77
CA SER A 283 25.45 21.77 -3.61
C SER A 283 24.78 22.28 -2.32
N ALA A 284 24.95 21.55 -1.21
CA ALA A 284 24.41 21.96 0.09
C ALA A 284 24.83 23.40 0.47
N ALA A 285 26.01 23.84 0.04
CA ALA A 285 26.52 25.19 0.22
C ALA A 285 25.76 26.25 -0.62
N GLN A 286 25.34 25.92 -1.84
CA GLN A 286 24.55 26.81 -2.69
C GLN A 286 23.09 26.90 -2.23
N LYS A 287 22.52 25.82 -1.69
CA LYS A 287 21.21 25.84 -1.03
C LYS A 287 21.20 26.74 0.21
N ALA A 288 22.30 26.73 0.99
CA ALA A 288 22.49 27.60 2.14
C ALA A 288 22.75 29.07 1.75
N ALA A 289 23.44 29.34 0.64
CA ALA A 289 23.64 30.71 0.17
C ALA A 289 22.37 31.32 -0.44
N ALA A 290 21.54 30.51 -1.11
CA ALA A 290 20.29 30.95 -1.72
C ALA A 290 19.17 31.21 -0.69
N SER A 291 19.16 30.52 0.46
CA SER A 291 18.22 30.83 1.56
C SER A 291 18.53 32.21 2.17
N ILE A 292 19.81 32.54 2.35
CA ILE A 292 20.24 33.83 2.93
C ILE A 292 19.89 35.02 2.01
N GLN A 293 19.94 34.86 0.69
CA GLN A 293 19.55 35.93 -0.24
C GLN A 293 18.02 36.10 -0.36
N ARG A 294 17.24 35.03 -0.13
CA ARG A 294 15.78 35.06 -0.24
C ARG A 294 15.10 35.81 0.91
N ASP A 295 15.76 35.90 2.07
CA ASP A 295 15.29 36.69 3.21
C ASP A 295 15.45 38.21 3.04
N LYS A 296 16.15 38.67 1.99
CA LYS A 296 16.49 40.08 1.78
C LYS A 296 15.79 40.75 0.59
N ALA A 297 14.96 40.03 -0.17
CA ALA A 297 14.22 40.57 -1.31
C ALA A 297 12.73 40.77 -0.99
N PRO A 298 12.06 41.85 -1.46
CA PRO A 298 10.64 42.05 -1.23
C PRO A 298 9.83 40.94 -1.93
N ALA A 299 8.92 40.32 -1.19
CA ALA A 299 8.13 39.19 -1.65
C ALA A 299 7.27 39.54 -2.89
N ALA A 300 7.57 38.91 -4.03
CA ALA A 300 6.68 38.90 -5.19
C ALA A 300 5.43 38.05 -4.88
N PRO A 301 4.26 38.38 -5.46
CA PRO A 301 3.01 37.67 -5.18
C PRO A 301 3.11 36.23 -5.68
N ARG A 302 2.89 35.28 -4.75
CA ARG A 302 2.91 33.85 -5.04
C ARG A 302 1.76 33.52 -6.00
N ARG A 303 2.08 32.79 -7.08
CA ARG A 303 1.07 32.27 -8.01
C ARG A 303 0.17 31.28 -7.29
N ASP A 304 -1.13 31.52 -7.40
CA ASP A 304 -2.21 30.73 -6.85
C ASP A 304 -2.40 29.44 -7.68
N PHE A 305 -2.14 28.28 -7.06
CA PHE A 305 -2.36 26.96 -7.64
C PHE A 305 -3.68 26.31 -7.15
N SER A 306 -4.69 27.12 -6.80
CA SER A 306 -6.03 26.63 -6.42
C SER A 306 -6.86 26.22 -7.63
N ARG A 307 -6.40 25.22 -8.40
CA ARG A 307 -7.26 24.46 -9.34
C ARG A 307 -6.90 22.96 -9.32
N GLY A 308 -6.94 22.40 -8.12
CA GLY A 308 -7.21 21.01 -7.84
C GLY A 308 -8.07 21.01 -6.58
N ARG A 309 -9.23 20.34 -6.61
CA ARG A 309 -10.27 20.37 -5.56
C ARG A 309 -9.65 20.40 -4.16
N LEU A 310 -9.72 21.55 -3.49
CA LEU A 310 -9.31 21.74 -2.10
C LEU A 310 -10.13 20.77 -1.24
N ALA A 311 -9.46 19.83 -0.57
CA ALA A 311 -9.97 19.36 0.69
C ALA A 311 -9.83 20.56 1.64
N ASP A 312 -10.95 21.19 1.99
CA ASP A 312 -10.93 22.34 2.87
C ASP A 312 -10.25 21.96 4.20
N ALA A 313 -9.38 22.83 4.71
CA ALA A 313 -8.78 22.65 6.03
C ALA A 313 -9.89 22.82 7.07
N VAL A 314 -10.38 21.70 7.60
CA VAL A 314 -11.46 21.68 8.59
C VAL A 314 -10.83 21.89 9.98
N PRO A 315 -11.23 22.92 10.75
CA PRO A 315 -10.72 23.11 12.10
C PRO A 315 -11.13 21.92 12.97
N MET A 316 -10.20 21.37 13.77
CA MET A 316 -10.44 20.13 14.53
C MET A 316 -11.65 20.21 15.47
N ALA A 317 -11.96 21.40 15.99
CA ALA A 317 -13.12 21.64 16.84
C ALA A 317 -14.47 21.40 16.13
N SER A 318 -14.50 21.42 14.80
CA SER A 318 -15.71 21.17 13.99
C SER A 318 -15.85 19.72 13.52
N ILE A 319 -14.86 18.87 13.81
CA ILE A 319 -14.89 17.46 13.43
C ILE A 319 -15.84 16.69 14.35
N GLY A 320 -16.95 16.22 13.78
CA GLY A 320 -17.96 15.41 14.44
C GLY A 320 -18.56 14.37 13.50
N ALA A 321 -19.65 13.73 13.93
CA ALA A 321 -20.24 12.60 13.21
C ALA A 321 -20.71 12.93 11.77
N ALA A 322 -20.97 14.20 11.46
CA ALA A 322 -21.37 14.66 10.12
C ALA A 322 -20.28 14.51 9.04
N HIS A 323 -19.03 14.25 9.44
CA HIS A 323 -17.88 14.15 8.56
C HIS A 323 -17.41 12.71 8.33
N ASP A 324 -18.17 11.70 8.77
CA ASP A 324 -17.84 10.29 8.56
C ASP A 324 -17.65 9.97 7.06
N GLY A 325 -16.55 9.30 6.74
CA GLY A 325 -16.14 8.98 5.38
C GLY A 325 -15.60 10.15 4.55
N GLN A 326 -15.51 11.37 5.11
CA GLN A 326 -14.92 12.52 4.42
C GLN A 326 -13.41 12.58 4.61
N THR A 327 -12.69 12.87 3.54
CA THR A 327 -11.26 13.21 3.60
C THR A 327 -11.12 14.64 4.08
N VAL A 328 -10.47 14.81 5.23
CA VAL A 328 -10.18 16.12 5.81
C VAL A 328 -8.69 16.30 5.98
N LYS A 329 -8.28 17.57 5.96
CA LYS A 329 -6.93 17.99 6.24
C LYS A 329 -6.89 18.66 7.60
N VAL A 330 -6.15 18.09 8.55
CA VAL A 330 -5.99 18.62 9.91
C VAL A 330 -4.55 19.03 10.16
N ARG A 331 -4.36 20.04 10.99
CA ARG A 331 -3.05 20.53 11.39
C ARG A 331 -2.99 20.61 12.91
N GLY A 332 -2.02 19.97 13.54
CA GLY A 332 -1.91 19.97 14.99
C GLY A 332 -0.55 19.52 15.50
N ILE A 333 -0.33 19.75 16.79
CA ILE A 333 0.85 19.29 17.51
C ILE A 333 0.62 17.84 17.95
N VAL A 334 1.58 16.97 17.68
CA VAL A 334 1.53 15.57 18.14
C VAL A 334 1.75 15.56 19.65
N VAL A 335 0.72 15.23 20.43
CA VAL A 335 0.81 15.14 21.90
C VAL A 335 1.10 13.71 22.38
N SER A 336 0.82 12.71 21.54
CA SER A 336 1.23 11.34 21.78
C SER A 336 1.39 10.58 20.48
N ALA A 337 2.45 9.78 20.36
CA ALA A 337 2.63 8.80 19.30
C ALA A 337 2.91 7.43 19.94
N ARG A 338 2.09 6.42 19.63
CA ARG A 338 2.25 5.05 20.11
C ARG A 338 2.45 4.10 18.93
N PRO A 339 3.60 3.42 18.84
CA PRO A 339 3.76 2.32 17.90
C PRO A 339 2.90 1.12 18.32
N PRO A 340 2.55 0.23 17.38
CA PRO A 340 1.85 -1.00 17.70
C PRO A 340 2.75 -1.94 18.51
N GLU A 341 2.13 -2.79 19.35
CA GLU A 341 2.86 -3.81 20.12
C GLU A 341 3.46 -4.85 19.17
N GLU A 342 4.73 -5.21 19.41
CA GLU A 342 5.49 -6.15 18.60
C GLU A 342 4.77 -7.51 18.52
N GLY A 343 4.49 -7.98 17.30
CA GLY A 343 3.74 -9.22 17.05
C GLY A 343 2.21 -9.07 16.99
N THR A 344 1.66 -7.84 17.08
CA THR A 344 0.21 -7.60 16.96
C THR A 344 -0.18 -6.93 15.64
N LYS A 345 -1.41 -7.17 15.15
CA LYS A 345 -1.99 -6.49 13.98
C LYS A 345 -2.64 -5.14 14.34
N GLN A 346 -2.02 -4.36 15.22
CA GLN A 346 -2.56 -3.06 15.65
C GLN A 346 -2.03 -1.92 14.75
N PRO A 347 -2.81 -0.84 14.54
CA PRO A 347 -2.33 0.35 13.87
C PRO A 347 -1.50 1.23 14.81
N PHE A 348 -0.62 2.05 14.24
CA PHE A 348 0.01 3.18 14.92
C PHE A 348 -1.08 4.18 15.35
N SER A 349 -0.97 4.71 16.57
CA SER A 349 -1.91 5.68 17.10
C SER A 349 -1.21 6.99 17.45
N LEU A 350 -1.68 8.07 16.86
CA LEU A 350 -1.29 9.45 17.14
C LEU A 350 -2.44 10.20 17.80
N ILE A 351 -2.12 11.17 18.64
CA ILE A 351 -3.07 12.19 19.07
C ILE A 351 -2.52 13.53 18.63
N LEU A 352 -3.28 14.23 17.79
CA LEU A 352 -3.00 15.59 17.33
C LEU A 352 -3.84 16.55 18.16
N LYS A 353 -3.25 17.67 18.59
CA LYS A 353 -3.93 18.73 19.33
C LYS A 353 -3.76 20.07 18.61
N ASP A 354 -4.85 20.82 18.46
CA ASP A 354 -4.86 22.20 17.96
C ASP A 354 -5.79 23.03 18.86
N GLY A 355 -5.20 23.98 19.60
CA GLY A 355 -5.88 24.67 20.70
C GLY A 355 -6.40 23.69 21.76
N ASP A 356 -7.70 23.72 22.03
CA ASP A 356 -8.38 22.81 22.98
C ASP A 356 -8.94 21.53 22.34
N ALA A 357 -8.88 21.41 21.01
CA ALA A 357 -9.40 20.25 20.29
C ALA A 357 -8.30 19.18 20.09
N SER A 358 -8.65 17.92 20.28
CA SER A 358 -7.76 16.78 20.05
C SER A 358 -8.43 15.71 19.18
N ILE A 359 -7.70 15.18 18.19
CA ILE A 359 -8.16 14.08 17.35
C ILE A 359 -7.16 12.93 17.37
N ARG A 360 -7.67 11.70 17.44
CA ARG A 360 -6.84 10.50 17.30
C ARG A 360 -6.65 10.22 15.81
N ALA A 361 -5.41 10.18 15.34
CA ALA A 361 -5.09 9.69 14.00
C ALA A 361 -4.52 8.27 14.08
N THR A 362 -4.93 7.39 13.18
CA THR A 362 -4.45 6.01 13.10
C THR A 362 -3.89 5.72 11.71
N TYR A 363 -2.79 4.99 11.66
CA TYR A 363 -2.14 4.61 10.42
C TYR A 363 -1.46 3.25 10.56
N TRP A 364 -1.21 2.56 9.45
CA TRP A 364 -0.66 1.20 9.44
C TRP A 364 0.84 1.21 9.10
N SER A 365 1.53 0.08 9.27
CA SER A 365 2.98 -0.03 9.03
C SER A 365 3.40 0.39 7.63
N ASN A 366 2.59 0.10 6.61
CA ASN A 366 2.81 0.55 5.24
C ASN A 366 2.77 2.09 5.08
N VAL A 367 2.08 2.80 5.96
CA VAL A 367 2.11 4.26 6.03
C VAL A 367 3.37 4.71 6.77
N ASP A 368 3.73 4.05 7.89
CA ASP A 368 4.94 4.36 8.67
C ASP A 368 6.22 4.28 7.83
N GLU A 369 6.35 3.24 7.00
CA GLU A 369 7.49 3.00 6.12
C GLU A 369 7.73 4.12 5.09
N VAL A 370 6.68 4.85 4.73
CA VAL A 370 6.69 5.87 3.67
C VAL A 370 6.68 7.29 4.24
N LEU A 371 6.61 7.46 5.56
CA LEU A 371 6.66 8.77 6.20
C LEU A 371 8.03 9.40 6.03
N ALA A 372 8.06 10.60 5.44
CA ALA A 372 9.28 11.39 5.30
C ALA A 372 9.87 11.77 6.67
N ASP A 373 9.00 12.13 7.62
CA ASP A 373 9.36 12.46 8.99
C ASP A 373 8.49 11.64 9.95
N LYS A 374 9.12 10.91 10.87
CA LYS A 374 8.39 10.14 11.88
C LYS A 374 7.70 11.09 12.87
N PRO A 375 6.42 10.88 13.18
CA PRO A 375 5.66 11.75 14.07
C PRO A 375 6.20 11.67 15.50
N ALA A 376 7.03 12.65 15.87
CA ALA A 376 7.56 12.82 17.20
C ALA A 376 6.62 13.69 18.05
N VAL A 377 6.57 13.42 19.36
CA VAL A 377 5.82 14.24 20.32
C VAL A 377 6.39 15.67 20.33
N GLY A 378 5.54 16.67 20.25
CA GLY A 378 5.92 18.09 20.20
C GLY A 378 6.16 18.65 18.79
N ALA A 379 6.19 17.81 17.75
CA ALA A 379 6.25 18.27 16.36
C ALA A 379 4.86 18.68 15.85
N GLU A 380 4.81 19.69 14.98
CA GLU A 380 3.57 20.11 14.33
C GLU A 380 3.45 19.44 12.97
N PHE A 381 2.37 18.67 12.80
CA PHE A 381 2.09 17.93 11.58
C PHE A 381 0.79 18.40 10.94
N GLU A 382 0.82 18.40 9.61
CA GLU A 382 -0.33 18.53 8.74
C GLU A 382 -0.63 17.15 8.17
N ILE A 383 -1.80 16.60 8.51
CA ILE A 383 -2.21 15.24 8.17
C ILE A 383 -3.52 15.29 7.40
N GLU A 384 -3.53 14.68 6.22
CA GLU A 384 -4.77 14.45 5.46
C GLU A 384 -5.19 12.97 5.56
N GLY A 385 -6.42 12.74 6.01
CA GLY A 385 -6.96 11.41 6.25
C GLY A 385 -8.48 11.38 6.19
N VAL A 386 -9.05 10.18 6.21
CA VAL A 386 -10.50 9.97 6.20
C VAL A 386 -11.01 9.93 7.63
N ILE A 387 -12.05 10.68 7.96
CA ILE A 387 -12.70 10.56 9.28
C ILE A 387 -13.49 9.26 9.32
N GLU A 388 -13.29 8.49 10.38
CA GLU A 388 -14.00 7.26 10.69
C GLU A 388 -14.53 7.35 12.12
N ILE A 389 -15.81 7.05 12.35
CA ILE A 389 -16.39 7.01 13.69
C ILE A 389 -16.14 5.63 14.31
N TYR A 390 -15.32 5.57 15.38
CA TYR A 390 -15.10 4.34 16.13
C TYR A 390 -15.57 4.51 17.59
N ARG A 391 -16.58 3.73 17.99
CA ARG A 391 -17.20 3.78 19.33
C ARG A 391 -17.65 5.20 19.72
N ASP A 392 -18.39 5.86 18.84
CA ASP A 392 -18.92 7.23 18.99
C ASP A 392 -17.85 8.34 19.11
N LYS A 393 -16.60 8.05 18.71
CA LYS A 393 -15.51 9.04 18.68
C LYS A 393 -14.93 9.15 17.27
N PRO A 394 -14.82 10.37 16.71
CA PRO A 394 -14.19 10.56 15.41
C PRO A 394 -12.69 10.25 15.50
N GLN A 395 -12.20 9.47 14.55
CA GLN A 395 -10.79 9.15 14.36
C GLN A 395 -10.38 9.50 12.94
N LEU A 396 -9.13 9.92 12.76
CA LEU A 396 -8.57 10.22 11.45
C LEU A 396 -7.75 9.04 10.96
N LYS A 397 -8.26 8.31 9.97
CA LYS A 397 -7.53 7.22 9.34
C LYS A 397 -6.64 7.76 8.22
N VAL A 398 -5.34 7.62 8.39
CA VAL A 398 -4.35 8.05 7.39
C VAL A 398 -4.06 6.86 6.48
N VAL A 399 -4.29 7.05 5.17
CA VAL A 399 -4.16 5.99 4.16
C VAL A 399 -2.86 6.13 3.36
N SER A 400 -2.18 7.28 3.45
CA SER A 400 -0.98 7.57 2.67
C SER A 400 0.05 8.36 3.48
N GLY A 401 1.30 7.89 3.52
CA GLY A 401 2.41 8.58 4.19
C GLY A 401 2.80 9.89 3.51
N TYR A 402 2.60 10.01 2.19
CA TYR A 402 2.85 11.25 1.43
C TYR A 402 1.89 12.40 1.77
N LYS A 403 0.78 12.09 2.46
CA LYS A 403 -0.23 13.04 2.93
C LYS A 403 -0.02 13.47 4.38
N VAL A 404 1.13 13.11 4.94
CA VAL A 404 1.60 13.54 6.26
C VAL A 404 2.82 14.43 6.05
N ARG A 405 2.71 15.68 6.44
CA ARG A 405 3.78 16.66 6.29
C ARG A 405 4.10 17.30 7.62
N GLN A 406 5.37 17.25 8.01
CA GLN A 406 5.86 18.04 9.12
C GLN A 406 5.89 19.52 8.73
N ILE A 407 5.16 20.36 9.46
CA ILE A 407 5.13 21.81 9.23
C ILE A 407 6.20 22.48 10.08
N ARG A 408 6.32 22.07 11.34
CA ARG A 408 7.41 22.46 12.21
C ARG A 408 7.98 21.20 12.87
N PRO A 409 9.29 20.94 12.72
CA PRO A 409 9.94 19.89 13.51
C PRO A 409 9.70 20.16 15.00
N ALA A 410 9.61 19.09 15.78
CA ALA A 410 9.83 19.24 17.22
C ALA A 410 11.15 19.99 17.36
N ALA A 411 11.16 21.10 18.10
CA ALA A 411 12.39 21.84 18.33
C ALA A 411 13.47 20.83 18.73
N ALA A 412 14.62 20.86 18.03
CA ALA A 412 15.78 20.03 18.36
C ALA A 412 15.96 20.08 19.88
N PRO A 413 16.25 18.94 20.55
CA PRO A 413 16.16 18.82 22.00
C PRO A 413 16.94 19.97 22.64
N ALA A 414 16.20 21.00 23.04
CA ALA A 414 16.66 21.86 24.08
C ALA A 414 16.84 20.94 25.28
N ALA A 415 17.94 21.14 25.99
CA ALA A 415 18.09 20.64 27.34
C ALA A 415 16.75 20.75 28.11
N PRO A 416 16.44 19.76 28.96
CA PRO A 416 15.09 19.30 29.25
C PRO A 416 14.21 20.39 29.86
N ALA A 417 13.07 20.64 29.23
CA ALA A 417 11.91 21.32 29.82
C ALA A 417 10.68 20.56 29.28
N ASP A 418 9.90 19.80 30.04
CA ASP A 418 9.64 19.80 31.47
C ASP A 418 9.95 18.42 32.08
N ILE A 419 10.95 18.35 32.96
CA ILE A 419 10.93 17.34 34.02
C ILE A 419 10.10 18.01 35.14
N PRO A 420 8.92 17.48 35.51
CA PRO A 420 8.21 17.97 36.70
C PRO A 420 9.20 18.05 37.86
N ASP A 421 9.19 19.15 38.63
CA ASP A 421 10.11 19.33 39.75
C ASP A 421 10.21 18.04 40.58
N PRO A 422 11.42 17.61 40.98
CA PRO A 422 11.60 16.38 41.74
C PRO A 422 10.71 16.38 42.98
N VAL A 423 9.82 15.39 43.03
CA VAL A 423 8.89 15.21 44.14
C VAL A 423 9.54 14.25 45.13
N ALA A 424 9.53 14.60 46.42
CA ALA A 424 10.05 13.75 47.49
C ALA A 424 9.25 12.43 47.54
N VAL A 425 9.94 11.29 47.72
CA VAL A 425 9.32 9.96 47.81
C VAL A 425 8.20 9.93 48.83
N SER A 426 8.34 10.61 49.98
CA SER A 426 7.33 10.66 51.03
C SER A 426 6.02 11.36 50.63
N SER A 427 6.03 12.14 49.54
CA SER A 427 4.84 12.83 49.03
C SER A 427 4.12 12.06 47.93
N ILE A 428 4.65 10.89 47.52
CA ILE A 428 3.96 9.96 46.64
C ILE A 428 2.97 9.14 47.47
N THR A 429 1.69 9.34 47.22
CA THR A 429 0.60 8.68 47.95
C THR A 429 -0.24 7.80 47.03
N ALA A 430 -1.18 7.04 47.60
CA ALA A 430 -2.13 6.26 46.80
C ALA A 430 -3.01 7.11 45.86
N ALA A 431 -3.12 8.42 46.09
CA ALA A 431 -3.83 9.34 45.20
C ALA A 431 -3.07 9.62 43.88
N ASP A 432 -1.78 9.33 43.84
CA ASP A 432 -0.90 9.55 42.68
C ASP A 432 -0.88 8.36 41.71
N LYS A 433 -1.61 7.28 42.00
CA LYS A 433 -1.70 6.10 41.13
C LYS A 433 -2.11 6.50 39.71
N GLY A 434 -1.32 6.07 38.73
CA GLY A 434 -1.53 6.40 37.32
C GLY A 434 -1.01 7.78 36.89
N GLN A 435 -0.50 8.60 37.81
CA GLN A 435 0.14 9.88 37.49
C GLN A 435 1.63 9.71 37.22
N VAL A 436 2.17 10.55 36.34
CA VAL A 436 3.61 10.63 36.07
C VAL A 436 4.26 11.52 37.13
N ARG A 437 5.29 11.01 37.80
CA ARG A 437 6.09 11.74 38.80
C ARG A 437 7.58 11.61 38.48
N THR A 438 8.33 12.64 38.84
CA THR A 438 9.79 12.66 38.82
C THR A 438 10.30 12.44 40.23
N VAL A 439 11.20 11.47 40.42
CA VAL A 439 11.88 11.23 41.70
C VAL A 439 13.38 11.25 41.46
N GLN A 440 14.10 11.96 42.34
CA GLN A 440 15.56 11.92 42.38
C GLN A 440 16.02 11.16 43.61
N GLY A 441 16.94 10.23 43.43
CA GLY A 441 17.42 9.39 44.52
C GLY A 441 18.63 8.58 44.13
N THR A 442 19.14 7.81 45.08
CA THR A 442 20.24 6.88 44.91
C THR A 442 19.67 5.48 44.66
N LEU A 443 20.16 4.81 43.62
CA LEU A 443 19.78 3.43 43.30
C LEU A 443 20.45 2.43 44.27
N GLY A 444 19.66 1.53 44.85
CA GLY A 444 20.13 0.36 45.58
C GLY A 444 20.46 -0.81 44.65
N ALA A 445 20.70 -1.99 45.21
CA ALA A 445 21.07 -3.18 44.45
C ALA A 445 19.99 -3.57 43.41
N PRO A 446 20.38 -3.87 42.15
CA PRO A 446 19.46 -4.31 41.12
C PRO A 446 18.84 -5.67 41.48
N ARG A 447 17.51 -5.75 41.42
CA ARG A 447 16.74 -6.99 41.55
C ARG A 447 16.18 -7.39 40.19
N ASP A 448 16.52 -8.57 39.71
CA ASP A 448 16.00 -9.10 38.45
C ASP A 448 14.56 -9.60 38.62
N LEU A 449 13.67 -9.15 37.74
CA LEU A 449 12.27 -9.57 37.66
C LEU A 449 12.02 -10.46 36.42
N GLY A 450 13.08 -10.88 35.71
CA GLY A 450 13.07 -11.70 34.50
C GLY A 450 12.74 -10.94 33.22
N LYS A 451 11.69 -10.11 33.24
CA LYS A 451 11.31 -9.23 32.09
C LYS A 451 11.63 -7.75 32.33
N GLY A 452 12.21 -7.42 33.47
CA GLY A 452 12.58 -6.08 33.89
C GLY A 452 13.53 -6.11 35.09
N THR A 453 14.06 -4.96 35.45
CA THR A 453 14.95 -4.79 36.61
C THR A 453 14.31 -3.81 37.58
N ALA A 454 14.24 -4.17 38.86
CA ALA A 454 13.81 -3.28 39.94
C ALA A 454 15.00 -2.74 40.71
N TYR A 455 14.97 -1.45 41.03
CA TYR A 455 15.93 -0.78 41.89
C TYR A 455 15.21 -0.13 43.06
N ALA A 456 15.79 -0.19 44.27
CA ALA A 456 15.34 0.66 45.36
C ALA A 456 15.84 2.09 45.10
N LEU A 457 14.97 3.05 44.86
CA LEU A 457 15.32 4.46 44.68
C LEU A 457 15.11 5.19 46.01
N THR A 458 16.19 5.55 46.69
CA THR A 458 16.16 6.19 48.01
C THR A 458 16.53 7.67 47.93
N ASP A 459 15.68 8.53 48.48
CA ASP A 459 15.97 9.97 48.67
C ASP A 459 16.04 10.31 50.17
N ASP A 460 16.18 11.60 50.51
CA ASP A 460 16.24 12.06 51.91
C ASP A 460 14.91 11.87 52.69
N SER A 461 13.83 11.49 52.01
CA SER A 461 12.47 11.39 52.54
C SER A 461 11.94 9.95 52.65
N GLY A 462 12.48 9.01 51.87
CA GLY A 462 12.05 7.61 51.86
C GLY A 462 12.68 6.79 50.73
N SER A 463 12.20 5.55 50.59
CA SER A 463 12.61 4.63 49.51
C SER A 463 11.40 4.13 48.74
N ILE A 464 11.49 4.10 47.42
CA ILE A 464 10.46 3.58 46.51
C ILE A 464 11.08 2.63 45.49
N ASP A 465 10.34 1.61 45.06
CA ASP A 465 10.80 0.70 44.02
C ASP A 465 10.65 1.33 42.62
N LEU A 466 11.77 1.52 41.92
CA LEU A 466 11.84 1.93 40.53
C LEU A 466 11.91 0.68 39.62
N ILE A 467 10.91 0.48 38.78
CA ILE A 467 10.80 -0.67 37.89
C ILE A 467 11.14 -0.28 36.44
N LEU A 468 12.15 -0.95 35.86
CA LEU A 468 12.60 -0.79 34.48
C LEU A 468 12.25 -2.02 33.65
N TRP A 469 11.17 -1.97 32.89
CA TRP A 469 10.80 -3.06 31.98
C TRP A 469 11.67 -3.05 30.72
N HIS A 470 12.16 -4.22 30.30
CA HIS A 470 13.02 -4.35 29.11
C HIS A 470 12.34 -3.85 27.82
N SER A 471 11.02 -3.96 27.75
CA SER A 471 10.20 -3.49 26.62
C SER A 471 9.99 -1.98 26.59
N SER A 472 10.22 -1.28 27.70
CA SER A 472 9.95 0.16 27.83
C SER A 472 11.24 0.98 27.85
N VAL A 473 12.28 0.49 28.52
CA VAL A 473 13.55 1.19 28.67
C VAL A 473 14.62 0.56 27.77
N PRO A 474 15.19 1.30 26.79
CA PRO A 474 16.24 0.80 25.90
C PRO A 474 17.43 0.22 26.66
N GLU A 475 18.10 -0.77 26.06
CA GLU A 475 19.26 -1.42 26.67
C GLU A 475 20.40 -0.43 26.95
N GLU A 476 20.62 0.55 26.08
CA GLU A 476 21.62 1.61 26.23
C GLU A 476 21.43 2.39 27.55
N VAL A 477 20.18 2.71 27.90
CA VAL A 477 19.86 3.43 29.14
C VAL A 477 20.06 2.50 30.34
N ARG A 478 19.59 1.24 30.26
CA ARG A 478 19.76 0.26 31.34
C ARG A 478 21.25 0.00 31.66
N ASN A 479 22.12 -0.05 30.64
CA ASN A 479 23.55 -0.29 30.81
C ASN A 479 24.33 0.89 31.42
N THR A 480 23.73 2.08 31.47
CA THR A 480 24.33 3.26 32.12
C THR A 480 24.02 3.36 33.62
N LEU A 481 23.11 2.52 34.11
CA LEU A 481 22.65 2.50 35.49
C LEU A 481 23.50 1.53 36.32
N SER A 482 23.92 1.97 37.51
CA SER A 482 24.70 1.15 38.45
C SER A 482 24.20 1.32 39.88
N GLU A 483 24.46 0.33 40.72
CA GLU A 483 24.19 0.41 42.16
C GLU A 483 24.95 1.61 42.78
N ASN A 484 24.30 2.29 43.72
CA ASN A 484 24.76 3.52 44.40
C ASN A 484 24.90 4.75 43.49
N GLN A 485 24.37 4.71 42.27
CA GLN A 485 24.34 5.87 41.38
C GLN A 485 23.15 6.77 41.71
N LYS A 486 23.39 8.09 41.73
CA LYS A 486 22.31 9.08 41.79
C LYS A 486 21.64 9.20 40.44
N VAL A 487 20.32 9.15 40.41
CA VAL A 487 19.55 9.22 39.17
C VAL A 487 18.31 10.10 39.33
N SER A 488 17.86 10.65 38.22
CA SER A 488 16.54 11.28 38.08
C SER A 488 15.67 10.35 37.24
N ALA A 489 14.60 9.82 37.85
CA ALA A 489 13.69 8.88 37.20
C ALA A 489 12.31 9.50 37.02
N VAL A 490 11.77 9.42 35.80
CA VAL A 490 10.41 9.84 35.44
C VAL A 490 9.57 8.61 35.15
N GLY A 491 8.50 8.41 35.91
CA GLY A 491 7.68 7.22 35.77
C GLY A 491 6.25 7.39 36.25
N VAL A 492 5.40 6.44 35.89
CA VAL A 492 4.03 6.34 36.38
C VAL A 492 4.03 5.65 37.74
N VAL A 493 3.39 6.26 38.74
CA VAL A 493 3.19 5.64 40.05
C VAL A 493 2.19 4.48 39.90
N GLY A 494 2.64 3.28 40.24
CA GLY A 494 1.83 2.08 40.34
C GLY A 494 1.82 1.54 41.76
N GLU A 495 1.07 0.46 41.95
CA GLU A 495 1.06 -0.31 43.19
C GLU A 495 1.25 -1.78 42.85
N TYR A 496 1.98 -2.49 43.70
CA TYR A 496 2.16 -3.93 43.63
C TYR A 496 2.33 -4.46 45.05
N GLU A 497 1.56 -5.50 45.41
CA GLU A 497 1.54 -6.08 46.76
C GLU A 497 1.38 -5.03 47.88
N ASP A 498 0.43 -4.09 47.71
CA ASP A 498 0.14 -2.98 48.63
C ASP A 498 1.32 -1.99 48.85
N GLN A 499 2.35 -2.05 48.01
CA GLN A 499 3.48 -1.11 47.99
C GLN A 499 3.46 -0.24 46.74
N LEU A 500 3.73 1.06 46.92
CA LEU A 500 3.85 2.01 45.81
C LEU A 500 5.19 1.80 45.09
N GLN A 501 5.15 1.84 43.76
CA GLN A 501 6.31 1.66 42.88
C GLN A 501 6.26 2.67 41.74
N LEU A 502 7.42 3.08 41.25
CA LEU A 502 7.57 3.97 40.11
C LEU A 502 7.93 3.16 38.87
N LYS A 503 7.04 3.09 37.89
CA LYS A 503 7.31 2.39 36.62
C LYS A 503 7.90 3.39 35.62
N ALA A 504 9.15 3.17 35.20
CA ALA A 504 9.82 4.07 34.28
C ALA A 504 9.06 4.21 32.95
N ASN A 505 8.94 5.44 32.45
CA ASN A 505 8.31 5.70 31.16
C ASN A 505 9.14 5.14 30.00
N PRO A 506 8.55 4.92 28.81
CA PRO A 506 9.32 4.50 27.65
C PRO A 506 10.42 5.49 27.26
N GLY A 507 11.56 4.98 26.78
CA GLY A 507 12.70 5.78 26.33
C GLY A 507 13.70 6.13 27.44
N ALA A 508 14.38 7.28 27.32
CA ALA A 508 15.42 7.75 28.26
C ALA A 508 14.82 8.44 29.51
N SER A 509 13.87 7.76 30.16
CA SER A 509 13.12 8.26 31.31
C SER A 509 13.89 8.22 32.64
N VAL A 510 15.05 7.54 32.66
CA VAL A 510 15.96 7.51 33.80
C VAL A 510 17.31 8.03 33.34
N GLN A 511 17.81 9.06 34.01
CA GLN A 511 19.08 9.68 33.68
C GLN A 511 20.00 9.69 34.91
N PRO A 512 21.27 9.29 34.77
CA PRO A 512 22.24 9.44 35.84
C PRO A 512 22.54 10.92 36.09
N LEU A 513 22.56 11.30 37.36
CA LEU A 513 23.01 12.61 37.81
C LEU A 513 24.51 12.54 38.14
N PRO A 514 25.28 13.60 37.83
CA PRO A 514 26.72 13.64 38.08
C PRO A 514 27.11 13.63 39.56
#